data_AF-A0A0D1LU05-F1
#
_entry.id   AF-A0A0D1LU05-F1
#
_cell.length_a   1.000
_cell.length_b   1.000
_cell.length_c   1.000
_cell.angle_alpha   90.00
_cell.angle_beta   90.00
_cell.angle_gamma   90.00
#
_symmetry.space_group_name_H-M   'P 1'
#
loop_
_entity.id
_entity.type
_entity.pdbx_description
1 polymer ?
#
loop_
_entity_poly.entity_id
_entity_poly.type
_entity_poly.pdbx_seq_one_letter_code
_entity_poly.pdbx_strand_id
1 'polypeptide(L)'
;MPDFKVGQLPTSLIEETKELKAVGAVRGSVFLSEYRKGITLNNAKMLERVRNNSDFAGILFFDQLVNNSDRGENTGNWFVDKDTKKLMILDHTHVFRIGQLWDAISLKQDEVIPQPLLPEFSGSLYKGLLDQISVSLPFHSVSARWKNLTRQEVLGVLNDIPEDWGITDDEQSAMEEFLSFQHEHADDLENVLKIGLNWKGKV
;
A
#
# COMPACT_ATOMS: atom_id res chain seq x y z
N MET A 1 -2.88 -4.19 7.65
CA MET A 1 -3.51 -2.92 8.07
C MET A 1 -4.64 -3.22 9.05
N PRO A 2 -5.08 -2.25 9.87
CA PRO A 2 -6.31 -2.38 10.66
C PRO A 2 -7.52 -2.63 9.78
N ASP A 3 -8.58 -3.23 10.34
CA ASP A 3 -9.85 -3.35 9.63
C ASP A 3 -10.41 -1.95 9.33
N PHE A 4 -11.04 -1.82 8.17
CA PHE A 4 -11.61 -0.56 7.72
C PHE A 4 -12.96 -0.75 7.06
N LYS A 5 -13.71 0.36 6.96
CA LYS A 5 -14.93 0.46 6.16
C LYS A 5 -15.14 1.89 5.70
N VAL A 6 -15.91 2.05 4.63
CA VAL A 6 -16.50 3.34 4.31
C VAL A 6 -17.73 3.55 5.21
N GLY A 7 -17.81 4.71 5.84
CA GLY A 7 -18.98 5.15 6.61
C GLY A 7 -19.53 6.46 6.10
N GLN A 8 -20.65 6.90 6.67
CA GLN A 8 -21.25 8.20 6.36
C GLN A 8 -21.03 9.16 7.53
N LEU A 9 -20.56 10.37 7.22
CA LEU A 9 -20.42 11.47 8.16
C LEU A 9 -21.62 12.43 8.01
N PRO A 10 -22.63 12.37 8.90
CA PRO A 10 -23.80 13.23 8.80
C PRO A 10 -23.51 14.63 9.33
N THR A 11 -24.25 15.63 8.82
CA THR A 11 -24.17 17.03 9.28
C THR A 11 -24.42 17.16 10.77
N SER A 12 -25.35 16.39 11.35
CA SER A 12 -25.64 16.42 12.78
C SER A 12 -24.41 16.07 13.63
N LEU A 13 -23.64 15.06 13.23
CA LEU A 13 -22.42 14.68 13.96
C LEU A 13 -21.33 15.76 13.86
N ILE A 14 -21.22 16.41 12.69
CA ILE A 14 -20.32 17.56 12.51
C ILE A 14 -20.77 18.72 13.40
N GLU A 15 -22.07 19.00 13.47
CA GLU A 15 -22.65 20.07 14.28
C GLU A 15 -22.43 19.85 15.79
N GLU A 16 -22.47 18.60 16.24
CA GLU A 16 -22.30 18.23 17.65
C GLU A 16 -20.82 18.08 18.06
N THR A 17 -19.90 17.91 17.10
CA THR A 17 -18.48 17.62 17.38
C THR A 17 -17.58 18.81 17.06
N LYS A 18 -16.98 19.40 18.11
CA LYS A 18 -16.11 20.58 17.97
C LYS A 18 -14.87 20.30 17.11
N GLU A 19 -14.30 19.11 17.24
CA GLU A 19 -13.09 18.67 16.53
C GLU A 19 -13.35 18.56 15.03
N LEU A 20 -14.50 18.02 14.62
CA LEU A 20 -14.89 17.92 13.21
C LEU A 20 -15.12 19.31 12.59
N LYS A 21 -15.72 20.24 13.34
CA LYS A 21 -15.83 21.64 12.89
C LYS A 21 -14.47 22.30 12.74
N ALA A 22 -13.55 22.05 13.67
CA ALA A 22 -12.23 22.66 13.68
C ALA A 22 -11.38 22.25 12.47
N VAL A 23 -11.56 21.03 11.96
CA VAL A 23 -10.89 20.55 10.73
C VAL A 23 -11.65 20.86 9.45
N GLY A 24 -12.77 21.59 9.53
CA GLY A 24 -13.60 21.92 8.37
C GLY A 24 -14.25 20.70 7.72
N ALA A 25 -14.59 19.68 8.51
CA ALA A 25 -15.20 18.46 7.99
C ALA A 25 -16.51 18.77 7.25
N VAL A 26 -16.73 18.07 6.13
CA VAL A 26 -17.94 18.15 5.33
C VAL A 26 -18.73 16.84 5.43
N ARG A 27 -20.04 16.92 5.18
CA ARG A 27 -20.88 15.71 5.10
C ARG A 27 -20.43 14.84 3.92
N GLY A 28 -20.52 13.52 4.06
CA GLY A 28 -20.22 12.58 2.98
C GLY A 28 -19.63 11.27 3.47
N SER A 29 -19.12 10.49 2.52
CA SER A 29 -18.46 9.21 2.76
C SER A 29 -17.07 9.43 3.35
N VAL A 30 -16.77 8.74 4.44
CA VAL A 30 -15.49 8.82 5.14
C VAL A 30 -14.86 7.46 5.33
N PHE A 31 -13.53 7.41 5.30
CA PHE A 31 -12.77 6.22 5.65
C PHE A 31 -12.73 6.04 7.17
N LEU A 32 -13.25 4.92 7.66
CA LEU A 32 -13.24 4.56 9.08
C LEU A 32 -12.28 3.38 9.28
N SER A 33 -11.29 3.55 10.15
CA SER A 33 -10.39 2.48 10.56
C SER A 33 -10.61 2.09 12.01
N GLU A 34 -10.35 0.81 12.30
CA GLU A 34 -10.35 0.31 13.67
C GLU A 34 -9.19 0.90 14.47
N TYR A 35 -9.49 1.40 15.66
CA TYR A 35 -8.45 1.79 16.61
C TYR A 35 -7.75 0.56 17.19
N ARG A 36 -6.43 0.48 17.02
CA ARG A 36 -5.57 -0.54 17.62
C ARG A 36 -4.57 0.11 18.58
N LYS A 37 -4.24 -0.60 19.66
CA LYS A 37 -3.17 -0.17 20.58
C LYS A 37 -1.85 -0.70 20.07
N GLY A 38 -0.86 0.17 19.93
CA GLY A 38 0.44 -0.23 19.37
C GLY A 38 1.40 0.94 19.36
N ILE A 39 2.47 0.77 18.59
CA ILE A 39 3.53 1.75 18.44
C ILE A 39 3.96 1.82 16.98
N THR A 40 4.38 3.00 16.54
CA THR A 40 5.05 3.17 15.26
C THR A 40 6.44 2.54 15.30
N LEU A 41 6.97 2.18 14.14
CA LEU A 41 8.26 1.52 14.03
C LEU A 41 9.38 2.55 13.91
N ASN A 42 10.01 2.90 15.03
CA ASN A 42 11.03 3.95 15.07
C ASN A 42 12.43 3.45 14.66
N ASN A 43 12.65 2.14 14.54
CA ASN A 43 13.89 1.57 14.00
C ASN A 43 13.70 0.11 13.53
N ALA A 44 14.50 -0.32 12.55
CA ALA A 44 14.45 -1.64 11.95
C ALA A 44 14.61 -2.82 12.92
N LYS A 45 15.32 -2.67 14.05
CA LYS A 45 15.51 -3.78 15.02
C LYS A 45 14.19 -4.24 15.65
N MET A 46 13.17 -3.40 15.65
CA MET A 46 11.85 -3.78 16.15
C MET A 46 11.20 -4.87 15.28
N LEU A 47 11.60 -5.00 14.01
CA LEU A 47 11.10 -6.01 13.08
C LEU A 47 11.45 -7.43 13.51
N GLU A 48 12.55 -7.62 14.26
CA GLU A 48 12.95 -8.93 14.81
C GLU A 48 11.90 -9.54 15.76
N ARG A 49 10.99 -8.70 16.29
CA ARG A 49 9.96 -9.12 17.27
C ARG A 49 8.56 -9.25 16.65
N VAL A 50 8.44 -8.97 15.34
CA VAL A 50 7.18 -9.03 14.62
C VAL A 50 6.82 -10.49 14.32
N ARG A 51 5.53 -10.84 14.51
CA ARG A 51 5.06 -12.23 14.37
C ARG A 51 4.60 -12.63 12.96
N ASN A 52 4.46 -11.69 12.05
CA ASN A 52 4.04 -11.92 10.66
C ASN A 52 5.14 -11.54 9.65
N ASN A 53 6.38 -11.93 9.93
CA ASN A 53 7.51 -11.72 9.03
C ASN A 53 7.36 -12.43 7.66
N SER A 54 6.50 -13.46 7.58
CA SER A 54 6.07 -14.07 6.32
C SER A 54 5.45 -13.09 5.34
N ASP A 55 4.87 -11.99 5.83
CA ASP A 55 4.16 -11.00 5.01
C ASP A 55 5.13 -9.96 4.41
N PHE A 56 6.38 -9.89 4.86
CA PHE A 56 7.32 -8.81 4.52
C PHE A 56 7.60 -8.72 3.02
N ALA A 57 7.79 -9.87 2.36
CA ALA A 57 7.96 -9.88 0.90
C ALA A 57 6.70 -9.38 0.17
N GLY A 58 5.51 -9.64 0.73
CA GLY A 58 4.25 -9.14 0.22
C GLY A 58 4.10 -7.63 0.36
N ILE A 59 4.61 -7.04 1.44
CA ILE A 59 4.64 -5.58 1.63
C ILE A 59 5.50 -4.93 0.54
N LEU A 60 6.73 -5.41 0.35
CA LEU A 60 7.64 -4.89 -0.67
C LEU A 60 7.06 -5.03 -2.09
N PHE A 61 6.47 -6.19 -2.39
CA PHE A 61 5.80 -6.43 -3.67
C PHE A 61 4.64 -5.47 -3.88
N PHE A 62 3.78 -5.31 -2.87
CA PHE A 62 2.64 -4.41 -2.92
C PHE A 62 3.07 -2.96 -3.15
N ASP A 63 4.06 -2.46 -2.41
CA ASP A 63 4.48 -1.07 -2.56
C ASP A 63 5.08 -0.79 -3.94
N GLN A 64 5.85 -1.73 -4.50
CA GLN A 64 6.32 -1.64 -5.89
C GLN A 64 5.14 -1.70 -6.89
N LEU A 65 4.19 -2.62 -6.70
CA LEU A 65 3.00 -2.78 -7.54
C LEU A 65 2.20 -1.47 -7.67
N VAL A 66 2.03 -0.74 -6.56
CA VAL A 66 1.21 0.48 -6.52
C VAL A 66 2.03 1.77 -6.56
N ASN A 67 3.34 1.71 -6.80
CA ASN A 67 4.25 2.85 -6.74
C ASN A 67 4.14 3.68 -5.43
N ASN A 68 4.22 3.03 -4.27
CA ASN A 68 4.18 3.75 -2.99
C ASN A 68 5.51 4.46 -2.69
N SER A 69 5.50 5.80 -2.75
CA SER A 69 6.70 6.64 -2.67
C SER A 69 7.03 7.20 -1.27
N ASP A 70 6.35 6.76 -0.21
CA ASP A 70 6.56 7.32 1.14
C ASP A 70 6.92 6.28 2.22
N ARG A 71 6.86 4.98 1.93
CA ARG A 71 7.00 3.98 3.02
C ARG A 71 8.44 3.78 3.53
N GLY A 72 9.47 4.06 2.72
CA GLY A 72 10.85 3.63 3.02
C GLY A 72 11.48 4.22 4.28
N GLU A 73 11.16 5.47 4.62
CA GLU A 73 11.69 6.18 5.80
C GLU A 73 10.58 6.72 6.71
N ASN A 74 9.32 6.77 6.27
CA ASN A 74 8.23 7.27 7.09
C ASN A 74 7.84 6.23 8.16
N THR A 75 8.50 6.31 9.32
CA THR A 75 8.25 5.48 10.51
C THR A 75 6.77 5.46 10.95
N GLY A 76 6.00 6.51 10.65
CA GLY A 76 4.57 6.60 10.96
C GLY A 76 3.70 5.61 10.19
N ASN A 77 4.15 5.18 9.01
CA ASN A 77 3.41 4.27 8.13
C ASN A 77 3.59 2.78 8.51
N TRP A 78 4.33 2.53 9.59
CA TRP A 78 4.64 1.20 10.11
C TRP A 78 4.15 1.08 11.54
N PHE A 79 3.16 0.23 11.78
CA PHE A 79 2.53 0.11 13.09
C PHE A 79 2.63 -1.31 13.62
N VAL A 80 3.19 -1.48 14.81
CA VAL A 80 3.26 -2.76 15.50
C VAL A 80 2.16 -2.82 16.55
N ASP A 81 1.22 -3.73 16.34
CA ASP A 81 0.15 -4.00 17.28
C ASP A 81 0.71 -4.51 18.61
N LYS A 82 0.22 -3.95 19.72
CA LYS A 82 0.74 -4.27 21.06
C LYS A 82 0.42 -5.70 21.46
N ASP A 83 -0.75 -6.22 21.08
CA ASP A 83 -1.27 -7.48 21.61
C ASP A 83 -0.87 -8.66 20.73
N THR A 84 -1.05 -8.52 19.42
CA THR A 84 -0.73 -9.55 18.43
C THR A 84 0.74 -9.53 18.01
N LYS A 85 1.46 -8.42 18.25
CA LYS A 85 2.83 -8.19 17.74
C LYS A 85 2.94 -8.31 16.22
N LYS A 86 1.84 -8.09 15.50
CA LYS A 86 1.84 -8.04 14.03
C LYS A 86 2.23 -6.65 13.56
N LEU A 87 3.01 -6.60 12.49
CA LEU A 87 3.24 -5.39 11.72
C LEU A 87 2.04 -5.14 10.82
N MET A 88 1.53 -3.92 10.91
CA MET A 88 0.46 -3.38 10.09
C MET A 88 1.03 -2.18 9.35
N ILE A 89 0.94 -2.24 8.02
CA ILE A 89 1.15 -1.07 7.16
C ILE A 89 -0.06 -0.13 7.30
N LEU A 90 0.24 1.15 7.47
CA LEU A 90 -0.70 2.25 7.52
C LEU A 90 -0.41 3.21 6.36
N ASP A 91 -1.34 4.13 6.15
CA ASP A 91 -1.24 5.26 5.24
C ASP A 91 -0.79 4.89 3.81
N HIS A 92 -1.78 4.77 2.93
CA HIS A 92 -1.58 4.50 1.52
C HIS A 92 -1.84 5.75 0.66
N THR A 93 -1.74 6.96 1.24
CA THR A 93 -2.02 8.20 0.49
C THR A 93 -0.97 8.54 -0.58
N HIS A 94 0.21 7.91 -0.52
CA HIS A 94 1.33 8.14 -1.43
C HIS A 94 1.53 6.99 -2.45
N VAL A 95 0.45 6.31 -2.82
CA VAL A 95 0.44 5.39 -3.98
C VAL A 95 0.41 6.18 -5.30
N PHE A 96 0.61 5.50 -6.43
CA PHE A 96 0.61 6.11 -7.78
C PHE A 96 1.71 7.15 -7.98
N ARG A 97 2.92 6.87 -7.46
CA ARG A 97 4.20 7.61 -7.57
C ARG A 97 4.18 9.03 -7.03
N ILE A 98 3.25 9.87 -7.49
CA ILE A 98 3.07 11.26 -7.09
C ILE A 98 2.01 11.45 -5.99
N GLY A 99 1.55 10.35 -5.39
CA GLY A 99 0.65 10.37 -4.24
C GLY A 99 -0.67 11.04 -4.56
N GLN A 100 -1.16 11.87 -3.65
CA GLN A 100 -2.45 12.57 -3.76
C GLN A 100 -2.61 13.48 -4.99
N LEU A 101 -1.53 13.71 -5.75
CA LEU A 101 -1.52 14.52 -6.98
C LEU A 101 -1.72 13.70 -8.26
N TRP A 102 -1.96 12.39 -8.15
CA TRP A 102 -2.18 11.53 -9.30
C TRP A 102 -3.40 11.97 -10.12
N ASP A 103 -3.34 11.68 -11.41
CA ASP A 103 -4.39 11.93 -12.40
C ASP A 103 -4.29 10.86 -13.51
N ALA A 104 -5.21 10.91 -14.49
CA ALA A 104 -5.20 9.95 -15.59
C ALA A 104 -3.91 9.97 -16.45
N ILE A 105 -3.23 11.12 -16.55
CA ILE A 105 -2.01 11.26 -17.36
C ILE A 105 -0.82 10.63 -16.65
N SER A 106 -0.64 10.94 -15.37
CA SER A 106 0.44 10.44 -14.53
C SER A 106 0.37 8.92 -14.33
N LEU A 107 -0.83 8.34 -14.20
CA LEU A 107 -1.01 6.88 -14.15
C LEU A 107 -0.56 6.20 -15.46
N LYS A 108 -0.96 6.73 -16.61
CA LYS A 108 -0.50 6.22 -17.92
C LYS A 108 1.02 6.33 -18.08
N GLN A 109 1.65 7.35 -17.50
CA GLN A 109 3.12 7.49 -17.50
C GLN A 109 3.82 6.44 -16.63
N ASP A 110 3.12 5.84 -15.67
CA ASP A 110 3.66 4.82 -14.77
C ASP A 110 3.61 3.41 -15.37
N GLU A 111 2.92 3.23 -16.49
CA GLU A 111 2.84 1.97 -17.25
C GLU A 111 4.14 1.72 -18.05
N VAL A 112 5.22 1.38 -17.33
CA VAL A 112 6.57 1.20 -17.90
C VAL A 112 7.10 -0.21 -17.66
N ILE A 113 7.77 -0.78 -18.67
CA ILE A 113 8.42 -2.10 -18.60
C ILE A 113 9.92 -1.98 -18.95
N PRO A 114 10.84 -2.49 -18.12
CA PRO A 114 10.59 -2.83 -16.72
C PRO A 114 10.30 -1.56 -15.91
N GLN A 115 9.39 -1.65 -14.95
CA GLN A 115 9.17 -0.57 -14.00
C GLN A 115 10.47 -0.34 -13.21
N PRO A 116 10.89 0.92 -12.97
CA PRO A 116 12.05 1.19 -12.14
C PRO A 116 11.80 0.72 -10.70
N LEU A 117 12.87 0.21 -10.07
CA LEU A 117 12.84 -0.10 -8.64
C LEU A 117 12.56 1.19 -7.86
N LEU A 118 11.61 1.14 -6.91
CA LEU A 118 11.31 2.28 -6.05
C LEU A 118 12.56 2.77 -5.30
N PRO A 119 12.92 4.07 -5.39
CA PRO A 119 14.09 4.61 -4.69
C PRO A 119 13.97 4.49 -3.17
N GLU A 120 12.75 4.42 -2.65
CA GLU A 120 12.42 4.26 -1.24
C GLU A 120 13.00 2.96 -0.66
N PHE A 121 13.23 1.91 -1.46
CA PHE A 121 13.86 0.67 -0.99
C PHE A 121 15.29 0.86 -0.47
N SER A 122 15.92 1.99 -0.76
CA SER A 122 17.18 2.39 -0.09
C SER A 122 16.98 2.74 1.39
N GLY A 123 15.73 2.90 1.83
CA GLY A 123 15.35 3.32 3.16
C GLY A 123 15.57 2.27 4.24
N SER A 124 15.83 2.75 5.47
CA SER A 124 16.25 1.92 6.60
C SER A 124 15.21 0.86 7.00
N LEU A 125 13.92 1.15 6.85
CA LEU A 125 12.84 0.24 7.26
C LEU A 125 12.62 -0.89 6.26
N TYR A 126 12.69 -0.59 4.96
CA TYR A 126 12.66 -1.63 3.93
C TYR A 126 13.89 -2.54 3.98
N LYS A 127 15.09 -1.97 4.19
CA LYS A 127 16.30 -2.76 4.46
C LYS A 127 16.09 -3.70 5.66
N GLY A 128 15.48 -3.19 6.72
CA GLY A 128 15.09 -3.99 7.87
C GLY A 128 14.16 -5.17 7.53
N LEU A 129 13.16 -4.97 6.65
CA LEU A 129 12.31 -6.08 6.19
C LEU A 129 13.13 -7.11 5.42
N LEU A 130 13.95 -6.66 4.46
CA LEU A 130 14.80 -7.51 3.62
C LEU A 130 15.73 -8.38 4.45
N ASP A 131 16.29 -7.82 5.53
CA ASP A 131 17.16 -8.56 6.45
C ASP A 131 16.43 -9.69 7.19
N GLN A 132 15.11 -9.58 7.39
CA GLN A 132 14.30 -10.60 8.07
C GLN A 132 13.72 -11.65 7.13
N ILE A 133 13.79 -11.43 5.81
CA ILE A 133 13.36 -12.41 4.82
C ILE A 133 14.47 -13.46 4.65
N SER A 134 14.12 -14.74 4.82
CA SER A 134 15.07 -15.87 4.78
C SER A 134 14.85 -16.85 3.65
N VAL A 135 13.78 -16.70 2.86
CA VAL A 135 13.41 -17.65 1.80
C VAL A 135 14.17 -17.37 0.50
N SER A 136 14.46 -18.42 -0.27
CA SER A 136 15.19 -18.31 -1.55
C SER A 136 14.41 -17.52 -2.61
N LEU A 137 13.09 -17.69 -2.65
CA LEU A 137 12.18 -17.06 -3.61
C LEU A 137 11.11 -16.21 -2.88
N PRO A 138 11.47 -15.04 -2.33
CA PRO A 138 10.61 -14.28 -1.42
C PRO A 138 9.35 -13.73 -2.08
N PHE A 139 9.46 -13.30 -3.33
CA PHE A 139 8.37 -12.66 -4.05
C PHE A 139 7.50 -13.65 -4.84
N HIS A 140 7.94 -14.91 -5.01
CA HIS A 140 7.27 -15.87 -5.88
C HIS A 140 5.85 -16.19 -5.41
N SER A 141 5.66 -16.39 -4.10
CA SER A 141 4.34 -16.71 -3.54
C SER A 141 3.33 -15.56 -3.72
N VAL A 142 3.75 -14.31 -3.48
CA VAL A 142 2.88 -13.15 -3.65
C VAL A 142 2.61 -12.84 -5.12
N SER A 143 3.64 -12.93 -5.98
CA SER A 143 3.51 -12.80 -7.43
C SER A 143 2.54 -13.84 -8.01
N ALA A 144 2.69 -15.12 -7.63
CA ALA A 144 1.80 -16.18 -8.07
C ALA A 144 0.35 -15.97 -7.61
N ARG A 145 0.15 -15.50 -6.36
CA ARG A 145 -1.19 -15.14 -5.87
C ARG A 145 -1.80 -14.00 -6.67
N TRP A 146 -1.04 -12.95 -6.96
CA TRP A 146 -1.48 -11.79 -7.73
C TRP A 146 -1.89 -12.21 -9.15
N LYS A 147 -1.04 -12.97 -9.86
CA LYS A 147 -1.32 -13.48 -11.22
C LYS A 147 -2.52 -14.41 -11.34
N ASN A 148 -2.85 -15.11 -10.25
CA ASN A 148 -3.97 -16.04 -10.24
C ASN A 148 -5.31 -15.34 -10.00
N LEU A 149 -5.32 -14.04 -9.69
CA LEU A 149 -6.54 -13.27 -9.64
C LEU A 149 -7.09 -13.11 -11.06
N THR A 150 -8.41 -13.16 -11.18
CA THR A 150 -9.09 -12.76 -12.40
C THR A 150 -9.04 -11.23 -12.53
N ARG A 151 -9.13 -10.73 -13.77
CA ARG A 151 -9.27 -9.29 -14.02
C ARG A 151 -10.44 -8.69 -13.21
N GLN A 152 -11.53 -9.44 -13.05
CA GLN A 152 -12.67 -9.00 -12.25
C GLN A 152 -12.34 -8.88 -10.76
N GLU A 153 -11.56 -9.78 -10.19
CA GLU A 153 -11.11 -9.69 -8.79
C GLU A 153 -10.14 -8.52 -8.58
N VAL A 154 -9.24 -8.28 -9.54
CA VAL A 154 -8.30 -7.15 -9.50
C VAL A 154 -9.04 -5.82 -9.54
N LEU A 155 -9.94 -5.64 -10.52
CA LEU A 155 -10.65 -4.37 -10.69
C LEU A 155 -11.81 -4.21 -9.71
N GLY A 156 -12.27 -5.30 -9.10
CA GLY A 156 -13.33 -5.28 -8.10
C GLY A 156 -13.02 -4.38 -6.90
N VAL A 157 -11.72 -4.14 -6.63
CA VAL A 157 -11.29 -3.23 -5.55
C VAL A 157 -11.68 -1.77 -5.78
N LEU A 158 -11.97 -1.38 -7.02
CA LEU A 158 -12.36 -0.02 -7.38
C LEU A 158 -13.88 0.21 -7.27
N ASN A 159 -14.68 -0.85 -7.16
CA ASN A 159 -16.15 -0.75 -7.17
C ASN A 159 -16.72 -0.08 -5.91
N ASP A 160 -15.98 -0.11 -4.81
CA ASP A 160 -16.41 0.42 -3.51
C ASP A 160 -15.91 1.85 -3.26
N ILE A 161 -15.34 2.52 -4.27
CA ILE A 161 -14.93 3.92 -4.18
C ILE A 161 -16.20 4.80 -4.16
N PRO A 162 -16.38 5.66 -3.13
CA PRO A 162 -17.57 6.50 -3.06
C PRO A 162 -17.62 7.56 -4.15
N GLU A 163 -18.79 7.74 -4.77
CA GLU A 163 -19.02 8.75 -5.81
C GLU A 163 -18.69 10.18 -5.32
N ASP A 164 -18.94 10.46 -4.04
CA ASP A 164 -18.70 11.77 -3.45
C ASP A 164 -17.23 12.07 -3.14
N TRP A 165 -16.32 11.13 -3.45
CA TRP A 165 -14.88 11.39 -3.47
C TRP A 165 -14.42 12.07 -4.76
N GLY A 166 -15.29 12.18 -5.77
CA GLY A 166 -15.08 13.03 -6.93
C GLY A 166 -14.07 12.51 -7.96
N ILE A 167 -13.88 11.19 -8.02
CA ILE A 167 -13.07 10.54 -9.06
C ILE A 167 -13.80 10.68 -10.40
N THR A 168 -13.09 11.18 -11.42
CA THR A 168 -13.62 11.34 -12.77
C THR A 168 -13.63 10.01 -13.55
N ASP A 169 -14.45 9.91 -14.60
CA ASP A 169 -14.48 8.72 -15.47
C ASP A 169 -13.11 8.43 -16.12
N ASP A 170 -12.35 9.47 -16.47
CA ASP A 170 -11.01 9.36 -17.04
C ASP A 170 -10.01 8.80 -16.02
N GLU A 171 -10.07 9.27 -14.76
CA GLU A 171 -9.26 8.77 -13.65
C GLU A 171 -9.61 7.32 -13.29
N GLN A 172 -10.91 7.01 -13.24
CA GLN A 172 -11.39 5.65 -13.03
C GLN A 172 -10.87 4.69 -14.11
N SER A 173 -10.99 5.09 -15.38
CA SER A 173 -10.48 4.31 -16.51
C SER A 173 -8.96 4.13 -16.43
N ALA A 174 -8.22 5.19 -16.08
CA ALA A 174 -6.77 5.11 -15.92
C ALA A 174 -6.34 4.22 -14.74
N MET A 175 -7.08 4.20 -13.63
CA MET A 175 -6.84 3.24 -12.53
C MET A 175 -7.06 1.80 -12.97
N GLU A 176 -8.12 1.54 -13.76
CA GLU A 176 -8.39 0.21 -14.30
C GLU A 176 -7.30 -0.25 -15.28
N GLU A 177 -6.85 0.64 -16.17
CA GLU A 177 -5.74 0.41 -17.10
C GLU A 177 -4.45 0.11 -16.33
N PHE A 178 -4.08 0.96 -15.37
CA PHE A 178 -2.89 0.79 -14.54
C PHE A 178 -2.89 -0.54 -13.78
N LEU A 179 -3.99 -0.89 -13.08
CA LEU A 179 -4.08 -2.15 -12.34
C LEU A 179 -4.06 -3.37 -13.28
N SER A 180 -4.67 -3.27 -14.46
CA SER A 180 -4.63 -4.33 -15.47
C SER A 180 -3.20 -4.52 -16.00
N PHE A 181 -2.51 -3.42 -16.31
CA PHE A 181 -1.11 -3.43 -16.73
C PHE A 181 -0.22 -4.07 -15.67
N GLN A 182 -0.34 -3.65 -14.41
CA GLN A 182 0.42 -4.23 -13.29
C GLN A 182 0.11 -5.72 -13.07
N HIS A 183 -1.12 -6.15 -13.36
CA HIS A 183 -1.51 -7.55 -13.32
C HIS A 183 -0.87 -8.39 -14.44
N GLU A 184 -0.87 -7.87 -15.67
CA GLU A 184 -0.27 -8.52 -16.84
C GLU A 184 1.26 -8.61 -16.73
N HIS A 185 1.89 -7.64 -16.04
CA HIS A 185 3.34 -7.52 -15.89
C HIS A 185 3.88 -7.96 -14.51
N ALA A 186 3.13 -8.82 -13.81
CA ALA A 186 3.52 -9.32 -12.50
C ALA A 186 4.88 -10.04 -12.45
N ASP A 187 5.23 -10.77 -13.52
CA ASP A 187 6.54 -11.43 -13.63
C ASP A 187 7.69 -10.41 -13.79
N ASP A 188 7.43 -9.31 -14.50
CA ASP A 188 8.38 -8.20 -14.63
C ASP A 188 8.61 -7.52 -13.27
N LEU A 189 7.56 -7.28 -12.49
CA LEU A 189 7.66 -6.75 -11.12
C LEU A 189 8.51 -7.66 -10.21
N GLU A 190 8.25 -8.97 -10.24
CA GLU A 190 9.03 -9.93 -9.46
C GLU A 190 10.51 -9.90 -9.87
N ASN A 191 10.80 -9.78 -11.17
CA ASN A 191 12.16 -9.69 -11.68
C ASN A 191 12.86 -8.38 -11.28
N VAL A 192 12.16 -7.24 -11.36
CA VAL A 192 12.66 -5.93 -10.90
C VAL A 192 13.05 -6.00 -9.43
N LEU A 193 12.21 -6.57 -8.58
CA LEU A 193 12.50 -6.72 -7.15
C LEU A 193 13.69 -7.65 -6.92
N LYS A 194 13.76 -8.81 -7.59
CA LYS A 194 14.90 -9.74 -7.44
C LYS A 194 16.22 -9.11 -7.85
N ILE A 195 16.27 -8.47 -9.02
CA ILE A 195 17.49 -7.87 -9.57
C ILE A 195 17.85 -6.61 -8.79
N GLY A 196 16.89 -5.70 -8.63
CA GLY A 196 17.08 -4.40 -8.01
C GLY A 196 17.48 -4.47 -6.54
N LEU A 197 16.97 -5.47 -5.81
CA LEU A 197 17.33 -5.72 -4.42
C LEU A 197 18.53 -6.66 -4.28
N ASN A 198 19.16 -7.06 -5.39
CA ASN A 198 20.29 -7.99 -5.45
C ASN A 198 20.01 -9.28 -4.65
N TRP A 199 18.80 -9.82 -4.79
CA TRP A 199 18.36 -10.96 -4.00
C TRP A 199 19.03 -12.25 -4.48
N LYS A 200 19.91 -12.81 -3.65
CA LYS A 200 20.64 -14.06 -3.95
C LYS A 200 20.11 -15.29 -3.19
N GLY A 201 19.03 -15.12 -2.42
CA GLY A 201 18.57 -16.09 -1.43
C GLY A 201 19.50 -16.12 -0.22
N LYS A 202 18.93 -16.23 0.98
CA LYS A 202 19.72 -16.61 2.15
C LYS A 202 19.77 -18.14 2.17
N VAL A 203 21.00 -18.68 2.10
CA VAL A 203 21.27 -20.13 2.24
C VAL A 203 21.14 -20.52 3.70
#